data_AF-A0A2S5NSX8-F1
#
_entry.id   AF-A0A2S5NSX8-F1
#
_cell.length_a   1.000
_cell.length_b   1.000
_cell.length_c   1.000
_cell.angle_alpha   90.00
_cell.angle_beta   90.00
_cell.angle_gamma   90.00
#
_symmetry.space_group_name_H-M   'P 1'
#
loop_
_entity.id
_entity.type
_entity.pdbx_description
1 polymer ?
#
loop_
_entity_poly.entity_id
_entity_poly.type
_entity_poly.pdbx_seq_one_letter_code
_entity_poly.pdbx_strand_id
1 'polypeptide(L)'
;MQNNLTLSKQLMIAAAIAFFMLLTRGSHVLTHVSLPDASLVLFLLGGFLLKRAGWFAGFFVLATVIDFGAAAFDPAQGFCLTNGYWGLIPAYGAMWLGGLWLSTQKEVFAPNLKAISAYALVSLSTTFLAFVISTQTYYLFSGRFPAKGLIESMQHGWEYLPNWLGFSAMYFAFVWLSVALWRNVKPLQTSKA
;
A
#
# COMPACT_ATOMS: atom_id res chain seq x y z
N MET A 1 -11.23 -21.49 -7.55
CA MET A 1 -11.20 -22.17 -6.24
C MET A 1 -11.01 -21.10 -5.18
N GLN A 2 -12.07 -20.77 -4.43
CA GLN A 2 -11.99 -19.82 -3.32
C GLN A 2 -11.24 -20.52 -2.17
N ASN A 3 -9.94 -20.25 -2.04
CA ASN A 3 -9.16 -20.71 -0.91
C ASN A 3 -9.57 -19.88 0.31
N ASN A 4 -10.59 -20.32 1.05
CA ASN A 4 -11.01 -19.66 2.27
C ASN A 4 -9.93 -19.90 3.34
N LEU A 5 -9.07 -18.90 3.52
CA LEU A 5 -8.09 -18.89 4.61
C LEU A 5 -8.82 -19.08 5.95
N THR A 6 -8.27 -19.93 6.81
CA THR A 6 -8.76 -20.05 8.19
C THR A 6 -8.62 -18.71 8.91
N LEU A 7 -9.49 -18.44 9.89
CA LEU A 7 -9.46 -17.18 10.65
C LEU A 7 -8.06 -16.92 11.25
N SER A 8 -7.41 -17.94 11.80
CA SER A 8 -6.05 -17.84 12.33
C SER A 8 -5.03 -17.36 11.30
N LYS A 9 -5.12 -17.85 10.04
CA LYS A 9 -4.23 -17.40 8.96
C LYS A 9 -4.53 -15.96 8.55
N GLN A 10 -5.80 -15.57 8.50
CA GLN A 10 -6.18 -14.17 8.24
C GLN A 10 -5.62 -13.24 9.31
N LEU A 11 -5.73 -13.62 10.59
CA LEU A 11 -5.18 -12.87 11.71
C LEU A 11 -3.65 -12.77 11.65
N MET A 12 -2.94 -13.85 11.31
CA MET A 12 -1.49 -13.80 11.13
C MET A 12 -1.07 -12.86 10.00
N ILE A 13 -1.77 -12.91 8.86
CA ILE A 13 -1.51 -12.00 7.74
C ILE A 13 -1.79 -10.56 8.15
N ALA A 14 -2.90 -10.32 8.85
CA ALA A 14 -3.26 -8.99 9.31
C ALA A 14 -2.26 -8.44 10.33
N ALA A 15 -1.79 -9.28 11.26
CA ALA A 15 -0.76 -8.93 12.22
C ALA A 15 0.57 -8.59 11.53
N ALA A 16 0.97 -9.37 10.51
CA ALA A 16 2.16 -9.08 9.72
C ALA A 16 2.03 -7.73 8.97
N ILE A 17 0.89 -7.48 8.32
CA ILE A 17 0.62 -6.20 7.65
C ILE A 17 0.67 -5.04 8.66
N ALA A 18 0.02 -5.17 9.81
CA ALA A 18 0.01 -4.16 10.86
C ALA A 18 1.43 -3.88 11.39
N PHE A 19 2.24 -4.93 11.58
CA PHE A 19 3.63 -4.81 12.00
C PHE A 19 4.47 -4.01 10.98
N PHE A 20 4.38 -4.33 9.68
CA PHE A 20 5.12 -3.60 8.65
C PHE A 20 4.62 -2.15 8.47
N MET A 21 3.32 -1.91 8.69
CA MET A 21 2.77 -0.57 8.70
C MET A 21 3.36 0.26 9.84
N LEU A 22 3.40 -0.28 11.07
CA LEU A 22 4.05 0.38 12.21
C LEU A 22 5.54 0.64 11.94
N LEU A 23 6.25 -0.35 11.38
CA LEU A 23 7.69 -0.27 11.14
C LEU A 23 8.07 0.81 10.11
N THR A 24 7.23 1.02 9.08
CA THR A 24 7.56 1.94 7.97
C THR A 24 6.89 3.30 8.12
N ARG A 25 5.59 3.33 8.43
CA ARG A 25 4.81 4.56 8.62
C ARG A 25 5.13 5.24 9.95
N GLY A 26 5.33 4.44 11.01
CA GLY A 26 5.73 4.93 12.33
C GLY A 26 7.25 5.15 12.48
N SER A 27 8.05 4.95 11.42
CA SER A 27 9.51 4.91 11.51
C SER A 27 10.12 6.20 12.05
N HIS A 28 9.53 7.36 11.72
CA HIS A 28 9.95 8.67 12.22
C HIS A 28 9.79 8.84 13.74
N VAL A 29 8.87 8.09 14.35
CA VAL A 29 8.62 8.13 15.81
C VAL A 29 9.37 7.01 16.53
N LEU A 30 9.50 5.85 15.89
CA LEU A 30 9.96 4.62 16.53
C LEU A 30 11.47 4.36 16.38
N THR A 31 12.13 4.95 15.38
CA THR A 31 13.51 4.57 15.01
C THR A 31 14.33 5.74 14.47
N HIS A 32 15.66 5.64 14.57
CA HIS A 32 16.59 6.57 13.91
C HIS A 32 16.77 6.31 12.40
N VAL A 33 16.18 5.24 11.86
CA VAL A 33 16.27 4.86 10.44
C VAL A 33 14.88 4.93 9.82
N SER A 34 14.63 5.96 9.02
CA SER A 34 13.35 6.13 8.34
C SER A 34 13.28 5.26 7.08
N LEU A 35 12.61 4.11 7.19
CA LEU A 35 12.25 3.30 6.03
C LEU A 35 11.15 4.01 5.23
N PRO A 36 11.14 3.93 3.89
CA PRO A 36 10.04 4.45 3.09
C PRO A 36 8.69 3.83 3.50
N ASP A 37 7.61 4.62 3.47
CA ASP A 37 6.27 4.14 3.83
C ASP A 37 5.79 3.03 2.88
N ALA A 38 5.50 1.84 3.42
CA ALA A 38 5.02 0.69 2.66
C ALA A 38 3.49 0.63 2.53
N SER A 39 2.74 1.60 3.07
CA SER A 39 1.28 1.56 3.20
C SER A 39 0.56 1.21 1.89
N LEU A 40 0.94 1.80 0.75
CA LEU A 40 0.32 1.50 -0.55
C LEU A 40 0.41 0.02 -0.92
N VAL A 41 1.61 -0.56 -0.76
CA VAL A 41 1.86 -1.98 -1.03
C VAL A 41 1.08 -2.84 -0.05
N LEU A 42 1.05 -2.47 1.23
CA LEU A 42 0.33 -3.20 2.27
C LEU A 42 -1.19 -3.22 2.03
N PHE A 43 -1.80 -2.12 1.56
CA PHE A 43 -3.22 -2.10 1.20
C PHE A 43 -3.52 -2.97 -0.03
N LEU A 44 -2.63 -2.98 -1.03
CA LEU A 44 -2.76 -3.91 -2.16
C LEU A 44 -2.65 -5.36 -1.72
N LEU A 45 -1.69 -5.69 -0.85
CA LEU A 45 -1.55 -7.05 -0.31
C LEU A 45 -2.72 -7.45 0.57
N GLY A 46 -3.27 -6.52 1.35
CA GLY A 46 -4.50 -6.74 2.11
C GLY A 46 -5.67 -7.11 1.22
N GLY A 47 -5.88 -6.35 0.12
CA GLY A 47 -6.89 -6.66 -0.89
C GLY A 47 -6.65 -8.03 -1.55
N PHE A 48 -5.40 -8.37 -1.83
CA PHE A 48 -5.02 -9.64 -2.44
C PHE A 48 -5.23 -10.85 -1.51
N LEU A 49 -4.80 -10.75 -0.26
CA LEU A 49 -4.77 -11.87 0.70
C LEU A 49 -6.04 -12.00 1.54
N LEU A 50 -6.57 -10.89 2.06
CA LEU A 50 -7.66 -10.89 3.05
C LEU A 50 -9.04 -10.69 2.42
N LYS A 51 -9.10 -9.95 1.30
CA LYS A 51 -10.28 -9.76 0.42
C LYS A 51 -11.55 -9.12 1.04
N ARG A 52 -11.64 -9.01 2.36
CA ARG A 52 -12.82 -8.46 3.07
C ARG A 52 -12.62 -6.98 3.40
N ALA A 53 -13.63 -6.15 3.11
CA ALA A 53 -13.61 -4.71 3.38
C ALA A 53 -13.42 -4.35 4.88
N GLY A 54 -13.80 -5.23 5.81
CA GLY A 54 -13.55 -5.01 7.24
C GLY A 54 -12.06 -4.86 7.58
N TRP A 55 -11.18 -5.60 6.88
CA TRP A 55 -9.73 -5.47 7.05
C TRP A 55 -9.19 -4.16 6.49
N PHE A 56 -9.75 -3.70 5.35
CA PHE A 56 -9.44 -2.38 4.81
C PHE A 56 -9.72 -1.27 5.84
N ALA A 57 -10.91 -1.28 6.44
CA ALA A 57 -11.28 -0.33 7.47
C ALA A 57 -10.35 -0.41 8.69
N GLY A 58 -10.01 -1.62 9.14
CA GLY A 58 -9.07 -1.84 10.25
C GLY A 58 -7.69 -1.25 9.98
N PHE A 59 -7.12 -1.47 8.80
CA PHE A 59 -5.81 -0.89 8.45
C PHE A 59 -5.87 0.62 8.24
N PHE A 60 -6.97 1.15 7.71
CA PHE A 60 -7.13 2.59 7.60
C PHE A 60 -7.18 3.26 8.97
N VAL A 61 -7.97 2.69 9.90
CA VAL A 61 -7.99 3.17 11.29
C VAL A 61 -6.61 3.07 11.92
N LEU A 62 -5.87 1.97 11.71
CA LEU A 62 -4.50 1.84 12.20
C LEU A 62 -3.59 2.95 11.65
N ALA A 63 -3.63 3.20 10.33
CA ALA A 63 -2.85 4.28 9.70
C ALA A 63 -3.19 5.65 10.31
N THR A 64 -4.48 5.94 10.51
CA THR A 64 -4.93 7.17 11.16
C THR A 64 -4.44 7.28 12.60
N VAL A 65 -4.49 6.20 13.38
CA VAL A 65 -3.96 6.18 14.75
C VAL A 65 -2.45 6.45 14.78
N ILE A 66 -1.70 5.88 13.84
CA ILE A 66 -0.25 6.13 13.71
C ILE A 66 0.00 7.61 13.41
N ASP A 67 -0.71 8.18 12.42
CA ASP A 67 -0.44 9.56 11.95
C ASP A 67 -0.85 10.60 13.00
N PHE A 68 -2.06 10.49 13.56
CA PHE A 68 -2.53 11.42 14.59
C PHE A 68 -1.79 11.22 15.91
N GLY A 69 -1.38 9.98 16.24
CA GLY A 69 -0.52 9.69 17.37
C GLY A 69 0.84 10.38 17.22
N ALA A 70 1.49 10.25 16.05
CA ALA A 70 2.74 10.93 15.75
C ALA A 70 2.61 12.46 15.88
N ALA A 71 1.53 13.03 15.33
CA ALA A 71 1.23 14.46 15.43
C ALA A 71 0.97 14.94 16.87
N ALA A 72 0.46 14.08 17.75
CA ALA A 72 0.26 14.40 19.16
C ALA A 72 1.59 14.50 19.93
N PHE A 73 2.61 13.73 19.54
CA PHE A 73 3.95 13.80 20.13
C PHE A 73 4.82 14.89 19.51
N ASP A 74 4.72 15.09 18.20
CA ASP A 74 5.43 16.12 17.45
C ASP A 74 4.45 16.84 16.49
N PRO A 75 4.00 18.06 16.85
CA PRO A 75 3.07 18.83 16.02
C PRO A 75 3.58 19.09 14.59
N ALA A 76 4.89 19.03 14.34
CA ALA A 76 5.44 19.15 12.99
C ALA A 76 4.96 18.01 12.06
N GLN A 77 4.72 16.81 12.61
CA GLN A 77 4.15 15.67 11.87
C GLN A 77 2.68 15.87 11.53
N GLY A 78 1.99 16.76 12.26
CA GLY A 78 0.60 17.14 12.00
C GLY A 78 0.43 18.00 10.74
N PHE A 79 1.52 18.39 10.06
CA PHE A 79 1.42 19.19 8.85
C PHE A 79 0.46 18.52 7.86
N CYS A 80 0.65 17.28 7.42
CA CYS A 80 -0.22 16.70 6.39
C CYS A 80 -1.66 16.38 6.86
N LEU A 81 -1.96 16.49 8.16
CA LEU A 81 -3.27 16.19 8.75
C LEU A 81 -4.25 17.36 8.56
N THR A 82 -4.81 17.43 7.36
CA THR A 82 -5.82 18.43 6.96
C THR A 82 -7.08 17.73 6.45
N ASN A 83 -8.12 18.48 6.03
CA ASN A 83 -9.30 17.85 5.41
C ASN A 83 -8.95 17.02 4.16
N GLY A 84 -7.85 17.33 3.48
CA GLY A 84 -7.33 16.51 2.37
C GLY A 84 -6.91 15.10 2.76
N TYR A 85 -6.64 14.84 4.05
CA TYR A 85 -6.25 13.52 4.57
C TYR A 85 -7.29 12.43 4.24
N TRP A 86 -8.58 12.77 4.27
CA TRP A 86 -9.66 11.81 3.98
C TRP A 86 -9.65 11.31 2.53
N GLY A 87 -8.94 12.00 1.63
CA GLY A 87 -8.63 11.51 0.29
C GLY A 87 -7.78 10.24 0.25
N LEU A 88 -7.14 9.88 1.36
CA LEU A 88 -6.45 8.60 1.50
C LEU A 88 -7.41 7.40 1.45
N ILE A 89 -8.69 7.57 1.82
CA ILE A 89 -9.69 6.49 1.74
C ILE A 89 -9.83 6.00 0.28
N PRO A 90 -10.17 6.85 -0.70
CA PRO A 90 -10.23 6.41 -2.10
C PRO A 90 -8.85 6.03 -2.68
N ALA A 91 -7.75 6.65 -2.23
CA ALA A 91 -6.41 6.28 -2.68
C ALA A 91 -6.03 4.85 -2.27
N TYR A 92 -6.19 4.49 -1.00
CA TYR A 92 -5.98 3.13 -0.53
C TYR A 92 -7.05 2.16 -1.04
N GLY A 93 -8.27 2.66 -1.28
CA GLY A 93 -9.33 1.90 -1.93
C GLY A 93 -8.91 1.41 -3.32
N ALA A 94 -8.26 2.27 -4.12
CA ALA A 94 -7.70 1.89 -5.41
C ALA A 94 -6.66 0.77 -5.29
N MET A 95 -5.74 0.87 -4.30
CA MET A 95 -4.76 -0.19 -4.02
C MET A 95 -5.44 -1.51 -3.65
N TRP A 96 -6.43 -1.45 -2.75
CA TRP A 96 -7.18 -2.62 -2.28
C TRP A 96 -7.94 -3.31 -3.41
N LEU A 97 -8.60 -2.55 -4.27
CA LEU A 97 -9.30 -3.06 -5.46
C LEU A 97 -8.32 -3.69 -6.46
N GLY A 98 -7.13 -3.10 -6.64
CA GLY A 98 -6.04 -3.70 -7.41
C GLY A 98 -5.61 -5.06 -6.86
N GLY A 99 -5.46 -5.16 -5.55
CA GLY A 99 -5.18 -6.41 -4.85
C GLY A 99 -6.26 -7.46 -5.05
N LEU A 100 -7.53 -7.07 -4.90
CA LEU A 100 -8.68 -7.93 -5.13
C LEU A 100 -8.69 -8.47 -6.56
N TRP A 101 -8.45 -7.61 -7.56
CA TRP A 101 -8.37 -8.01 -8.97
C TRP A 101 -7.23 -8.99 -9.20
N LEU A 102 -6.02 -8.70 -8.68
CA LEU A 102 -4.88 -9.62 -8.76
C LEU A 102 -5.21 -10.98 -8.13
N SER A 103 -6.01 -11.00 -7.06
CA SER A 103 -6.39 -12.25 -6.38
C SER A 103 -7.27 -13.18 -7.23
N THR A 104 -7.86 -12.66 -8.33
CA THR A 104 -8.64 -13.43 -9.29
C THR A 104 -7.79 -14.06 -10.39
N GLN A 105 -6.56 -13.57 -10.57
CA GLN A 105 -5.63 -14.05 -11.59
C GLN A 105 -4.92 -15.33 -11.07
N LYS A 106 -5.05 -16.44 -11.80
CA LYS A 106 -4.57 -17.76 -11.34
C LYS A 106 -3.04 -17.86 -11.21
N GLU A 107 -2.29 -17.03 -11.94
CA GLU A 107 -0.83 -17.18 -12.10
C GLU A 107 -0.04 -15.91 -11.75
N VAL A 108 -0.56 -15.00 -10.89
CA VAL A 108 0.12 -13.70 -10.58
C VAL A 108 1.60 -13.81 -10.24
N PHE A 109 1.99 -14.86 -9.54
CA PHE A 109 3.37 -15.07 -9.08
C PHE A 109 4.09 -16.18 -9.84
N ALA A 110 3.64 -16.54 -11.04
CA ALA A 110 4.36 -17.49 -11.88
C ALA A 110 5.62 -16.83 -12.47
N PRO A 111 6.73 -17.57 -12.65
CA PRO A 111 7.97 -17.04 -13.23
C PRO A 111 7.85 -16.95 -14.76
N ASN A 112 6.81 -16.29 -15.26
CA ASN A 112 6.61 -16.03 -16.68
C ASN A 112 6.31 -14.55 -16.92
N LEU A 113 6.66 -14.07 -18.12
CA LEU A 113 6.60 -12.65 -18.45
C LEU A 113 5.17 -12.08 -18.33
N LYS A 114 4.14 -12.88 -18.63
CA LYS A 114 2.73 -12.46 -18.55
C LYS A 114 2.27 -12.21 -17.11
N ALA A 115 2.69 -13.06 -16.18
CA ALA A 115 2.38 -12.92 -14.76
C ALA A 115 3.07 -11.69 -14.16
N ILE A 116 4.37 -11.55 -14.46
CA ILE A 116 5.19 -10.40 -14.02
C ILE A 116 4.61 -9.10 -14.56
N SER A 117 4.28 -9.04 -15.85
CA SER A 117 3.74 -7.82 -16.46
C SER A 117 2.36 -7.46 -15.91
N ALA A 118 1.48 -8.43 -15.68
CA ALA A 118 0.17 -8.18 -15.07
C ALA A 118 0.29 -7.66 -13.63
N TYR A 119 1.18 -8.25 -12.82
CA TYR A 119 1.45 -7.79 -11.46
C TYR A 119 2.03 -6.38 -11.43
N ALA A 120 3.07 -6.13 -12.24
CA ALA A 120 3.71 -4.83 -12.33
C ALA A 120 2.74 -3.75 -12.84
N LEU A 121 1.96 -4.05 -13.88
CA LEU A 121 1.01 -3.10 -14.44
C LEU A 121 -0.04 -2.69 -13.40
N VAL A 122 -0.69 -3.64 -12.74
CA VAL A 122 -1.72 -3.30 -11.75
C VAL A 122 -1.15 -2.58 -10.54
N SER A 123 -0.02 -3.06 -10.01
CA SER A 123 0.60 -2.43 -8.85
C SER A 123 1.06 -1.00 -9.13
N LEU A 124 1.69 -0.74 -10.28
CA LEU A 124 2.13 0.61 -10.65
C LEU A 124 0.97 1.52 -11.06
N SER A 125 -0.02 1.02 -11.82
CA SER A 125 -1.18 1.82 -12.20
C SER A 125 -2.05 2.21 -11.00
N THR A 126 -2.23 1.30 -10.04
CA THR A 126 -2.96 1.63 -8.80
C THR A 126 -2.16 2.57 -7.91
N THR A 127 -0.83 2.43 -7.84
CA THR A 127 0.05 3.39 -7.14
C THR A 127 -0.04 4.77 -7.75
N PHE A 128 0.00 4.87 -9.08
CA PHE A 128 -0.17 6.13 -9.80
C PHE A 128 -1.54 6.76 -9.53
N LEU A 129 -2.61 5.96 -9.59
CA LEU A 129 -3.97 6.42 -9.28
C LEU A 129 -4.09 6.91 -7.82
N ALA A 130 -3.54 6.15 -6.88
CA ALA A 130 -3.52 6.52 -5.46
C ALA A 130 -2.73 7.81 -5.23
N PHE A 131 -1.59 7.98 -5.90
CA PHE A 131 -0.81 9.22 -5.88
C PHE A 131 -1.63 10.41 -6.39
N VAL A 132 -2.29 10.27 -7.54
CA VAL A 132 -3.14 11.34 -8.09
C VAL A 132 -4.26 11.67 -7.12
N ILE A 133 -5.01 10.69 -6.63
CA ILE A 133 -6.11 10.93 -5.68
C ILE A 133 -5.59 11.63 -4.42
N SER A 134 -4.53 11.11 -3.80
CA SER A 134 -3.97 11.66 -2.55
C SER A 134 -3.44 13.08 -2.75
N THR A 135 -2.72 13.33 -3.85
CA THR A 135 -2.15 14.64 -4.15
C THR A 135 -3.27 15.65 -4.42
N GLN A 136 -4.22 15.32 -5.29
CA GLN A 136 -5.28 16.25 -5.67
C GLN A 136 -6.21 16.57 -4.49
N THR A 137 -6.55 15.59 -3.67
CA THR A 137 -7.35 15.83 -2.46
C THR A 137 -6.62 16.70 -1.45
N TYR A 138 -5.30 16.55 -1.30
CA TYR A 138 -4.50 17.44 -0.46
C TYR A 138 -4.47 18.87 -1.01
N TYR A 139 -4.15 19.08 -2.29
CA TYR A 139 -4.09 20.43 -2.86
C TYR A 139 -5.46 21.14 -2.90
N LEU A 140 -6.56 20.38 -3.07
CA LEU A 140 -7.91 20.94 -3.10
C LEU A 140 -8.48 21.24 -1.71
N PHE A 141 -8.26 20.35 -0.74
CA PHE A 141 -8.98 20.39 0.53
C PHE A 141 -8.10 20.69 1.75
N SER A 142 -6.77 20.82 1.61
CA SER A 142 -5.90 21.10 2.76
C SER A 142 -6.06 22.51 3.35
N GLY A 143 -6.60 23.46 2.58
CA GLY A 143 -6.67 24.88 2.97
C GLY A 143 -5.31 25.59 2.96
N ARG A 144 -4.26 24.96 2.40
CA ARG A 144 -2.89 25.49 2.40
C ARG A 144 -2.46 26.13 1.09
N PHE A 145 -3.15 25.78 0.02
CA PHE A 145 -2.94 26.37 -1.28
C PHE A 145 -4.15 27.24 -1.61
N PRO A 146 -3.97 28.32 -2.39
CA PRO A 146 -5.10 29.08 -2.88
C PRO A 146 -6.03 28.12 -3.64
N ALA A 147 -7.27 27.99 -3.19
CA ALA A 147 -8.24 27.05 -3.75
C ALA A 147 -8.73 27.55 -5.12
N LYS A 148 -7.87 27.46 -6.13
CA LYS A 148 -8.14 27.95 -7.49
C LYS A 148 -8.73 26.88 -8.42
N GLY A 149 -9.24 25.79 -7.83
CA GLY A 149 -9.95 24.73 -8.53
C GLY A 149 -9.06 23.57 -8.99
N LEU A 150 -9.71 22.59 -9.63
CA LEU A 150 -9.13 21.28 -10.00
C LEU A 150 -7.99 21.38 -11.04
N ILE A 151 -8.06 22.35 -11.95
CA ILE A 151 -7.07 22.49 -13.03
C ILE A 151 -5.72 22.96 -12.45
N GLU A 152 -5.73 23.89 -11.51
CA GLU A 152 -4.50 24.40 -10.91
C GLU A 152 -3.91 23.40 -9.91
N SER A 153 -4.74 22.66 -9.16
CA SER A 153 -4.24 21.58 -8.29
C SER A 153 -3.51 20.49 -9.09
N MET A 154 -3.94 20.23 -10.32
CA MET A 154 -3.30 19.27 -11.23
C MET A 154 -1.92 19.71 -11.71
N GLN A 155 -1.49 20.95 -11.47
CA GLN A 155 -0.14 21.40 -11.82
C GLN A 155 0.89 21.09 -10.74
N HIS A 156 0.44 20.68 -9.55
CA HIS A 156 1.30 20.50 -8.38
C HIS A 156 1.48 19.04 -7.97
N GLY A 157 2.55 18.80 -7.21
CA GLY A 157 2.86 17.52 -6.58
C GLY A 157 3.59 16.50 -7.46
N TRP A 158 3.70 16.72 -8.77
CA TRP A 158 4.39 15.80 -9.70
C TRP A 158 5.86 15.54 -9.34
N GLU A 159 6.51 16.47 -8.65
CA GLU A 159 7.87 16.30 -8.12
C GLU A 159 7.99 15.13 -7.13
N TYR A 160 6.90 14.74 -6.44
CA TYR A 160 6.88 13.61 -5.51
C TYR A 160 6.63 12.26 -6.19
N LEU A 161 6.13 12.26 -7.44
CA LEU A 161 5.76 11.05 -8.17
C LEU A 161 6.93 10.06 -8.33
N PRO A 162 8.15 10.47 -8.71
CA PRO A 162 9.27 9.53 -8.88
C PRO A 162 9.60 8.77 -7.60
N ASN A 163 9.61 9.45 -6.46
CA ASN A 163 9.90 8.82 -5.16
C ASN A 163 8.76 7.88 -4.74
N TRP A 164 7.50 8.29 -4.91
CA TRP A 164 6.34 7.45 -4.60
C TRP A 164 6.31 6.15 -5.41
N LEU A 165 6.52 6.25 -6.73
CA LEU A 165 6.59 5.09 -7.61
C LEU A 165 7.84 4.25 -7.33
N GLY A 166 8.99 4.88 -7.12
CA GLY A 166 10.27 4.18 -6.86
C GLY A 166 10.22 3.32 -5.60
N PHE A 167 9.78 3.90 -4.47
CA PHE A 167 9.67 3.16 -3.21
C PHE A 167 8.62 2.06 -3.29
N SER A 168 7.46 2.33 -3.91
CA SER A 168 6.42 1.31 -4.10
C SER A 168 6.91 0.17 -4.99
N ALA A 169 7.58 0.49 -6.11
CA ALA A 169 8.14 -0.50 -7.02
C ALA A 169 9.19 -1.39 -6.33
N MET A 170 10.05 -0.80 -5.48
CA MET A 170 11.00 -1.55 -4.67
C MET A 170 10.30 -2.59 -3.78
N TYR A 171 9.25 -2.19 -3.06
CA TYR A 171 8.49 -3.11 -2.21
C TYR A 171 7.74 -4.18 -3.02
N PHE A 172 7.14 -3.83 -4.16
CA PHE A 172 6.49 -4.81 -5.03
C PHE A 172 7.48 -5.82 -5.61
N ALA A 173 8.66 -5.37 -6.03
CA ALA A 173 9.73 -6.26 -6.49
C ALA A 173 10.16 -7.21 -5.37
N PHE A 174 10.36 -6.69 -4.16
CA PHE A 174 10.73 -7.50 -3.00
C PHE A 174 9.67 -8.57 -2.68
N VAL A 175 8.39 -8.20 -2.70
CA VAL A 175 7.28 -9.15 -2.50
C VAL A 175 7.30 -10.23 -3.57
N TRP A 176 7.37 -9.83 -4.84
CA TRP A 176 7.34 -10.79 -5.95
C TRP A 176 8.51 -11.77 -5.87
N LEU A 177 9.74 -11.27 -5.64
CA LEU A 177 10.94 -12.09 -5.49
C LEU A 177 10.82 -13.05 -4.31
N SER A 178 10.31 -12.58 -3.17
CA SER A 178 10.11 -13.41 -1.98
C SER A 178 9.15 -14.58 -2.26
N VAL A 179 8.04 -14.32 -2.96
CA VAL A 179 7.10 -15.37 -3.35
C VAL A 179 7.71 -16.32 -4.40
N ALA A 180 8.42 -15.78 -5.39
CA ALA A 180 9.06 -16.58 -6.44
C ALA A 180 10.12 -17.53 -5.85
N LEU A 181 10.98 -17.03 -4.95
CA LEU A 181 11.97 -17.83 -4.23
C LEU A 181 11.30 -18.92 -3.40
N TRP A 182 10.27 -18.58 -2.63
CA TRP A 182 9.53 -19.56 -1.82
C TRP A 182 8.90 -20.68 -2.67
N ARG A 183 8.38 -20.33 -3.86
CA ARG A 183 7.83 -21.30 -4.81
C ARG A 183 8.89 -22.21 -5.42
N ASN A 184 10.13 -21.76 -5.58
CA ASN A 184 11.24 -22.56 -6.13
C ASN A 184 11.90 -23.47 -5.08
N VAL A 185 11.82 -23.14 -3.78
CA VAL A 185 12.35 -24.00 -2.71
C VAL A 185 11.48 -25.24 -2.46
N LYS A 186 10.15 -25.11 -2.53
CA LYS A 186 9.21 -26.24 -2.36
C LYS A 186 9.40 -27.42 -3.33
N PRO A 187 9.56 -27.23 -4.64
CA PRO A 187 9.74 -28.34 -5.59
C PRO A 187 11.05 -29.11 -5.36
N LEU A 188 12.07 -28.49 -4.76
CA LEU A 188 13.32 -29.18 -4.39
C LEU A 188 13.13 -30.13 -3.20
N GLN A 189 12.18 -29.85 -2.30
CA GLN A 189 11.90 -30.70 -1.14
C GLN A 189 11.09 -31.96 -1.50
N THR A 190 10.34 -31.95 -2.61
CA THR A 190 9.55 -33.10 -3.07
C THR A 190 10.30 -34.06 -3.99
N SER A 191 11.53 -33.71 -4.42
CA SER A 191 12.36 -34.55 -5.30
C SER A 191 13.28 -35.52 -4.55
N LYS A 192 13.24 -35.54 -3.21
CA LYS A 192 13.92 -36.54 -2.37
C LYS A 192 12.88 -37.38 -1.63
N ALA A 193 12.26 -38.31 -2.35
CA ALA A 193 11.50 -39.42 -1.79
C ALA A 193 11.75 -40.65 -2.67
#